data_AF-A0A951E892-F1
#
_entry.id   AF-A0A951E892-F1
#
_cell.length_a   1.000
_cell.length_b   1.000
_cell.length_c   1.000
_cell.angle_alpha   90.00
_cell.angle_beta   90.00
_cell.angle_gamma   90.00
#
_symmetry.space_group_name_H-M   'P 1'
#
loop_
_entity.id
_entity.type
_entity.pdbx_description
1 polymer ?
#
loop_
_entity_poly.entity_id
_entity_poly.type
_entity_poly.pdbx_seq_one_letter_code
_entity_poly.pdbx_strand_id
1 'polypeptide(L)'
;MTDSADVTLAKRLLDYAKQCGFVFLRAAPGEDAPLVGNRVSGGWVDLIHLEGFSRDCFALRKRASSLNIPGDSLVERRVDGSALDVLNEVLTWELGAESTT
;
A
#
# COMPACT_ATOMS: atom_id res chain seq x y z
N MET A 1 5.09 -11.27 24.00
CA MET A 1 4.29 -12.21 23.18
C MET A 1 5.03 -12.42 21.87
N THR A 2 5.09 -13.64 21.35
CA THR A 2 5.77 -13.94 20.08
C THR A 2 4.79 -13.73 18.95
N ASP A 3 5.16 -12.95 17.95
CA ASP A 3 4.35 -12.78 16.74
C ASP A 3 4.07 -14.12 16.07
N SER A 4 2.92 -14.24 15.40
CA SER A 4 2.68 -15.36 14.48
C SER A 4 3.62 -15.27 13.27
N ALA A 5 3.74 -16.38 12.53
CA ALA A 5 4.51 -16.42 11.29
C ALA A 5 4.01 -15.38 10.28
N ASP A 6 2.68 -15.22 10.18
CA ASP A 6 2.03 -14.26 9.29
C ASP A 6 2.36 -12.82 9.66
N VAL A 7 2.32 -12.49 10.96
CA VAL A 7 2.69 -11.15 11.45
C VAL A 7 4.17 -10.86 11.17
N THR A 8 5.04 -11.86 11.35
CA THR A 8 6.47 -11.73 11.04
C THR A 8 6.69 -11.47 9.55
N LEU A 9 5.99 -12.19 8.69
CA LEU A 9 6.06 -12.01 7.24
C LEU A 9 5.53 -10.63 6.81
N ALA A 10 4.40 -10.20 7.37
CA ALA A 10 3.80 -8.91 7.06
C ALA A 10 4.71 -7.75 7.48
N LYS A 11 5.39 -7.85 8.63
CA LYS A 11 6.42 -6.87 9.05
C LYS A 11 7.57 -6.79 8.05
N ARG A 12 8.06 -7.92 7.54
CA ARG A 12 9.12 -7.95 6.51
C ARG A 12 8.66 -7.31 5.20
N LEU A 13 7.45 -7.63 4.75
CA LEU A 13 6.87 -7.03 3.54
C LEU A 13 6.66 -5.53 3.71
N LEU A 14 6.25 -5.08 4.90
CA LEU A 14 6.13 -3.66 5.22
C LEU A 14 7.49 -2.95 5.14
N ASP A 15 8.55 -3.56 5.70
CA ASP A 15 9.90 -2.99 5.63
C ASP A 15 10.45 -2.98 4.20
N TYR A 16 10.12 -3.98 3.39
CA TYR A 16 10.45 -3.98 1.97
C TYR A 16 9.66 -2.91 1.19
N ALA A 17 8.37 -2.73 1.47
CA ALA A 17 7.56 -1.66 0.86
C ALA A 17 8.15 -0.27 1.15
N LYS A 18 8.68 -0.03 2.37
CA LYS A 18 9.41 1.21 2.68
C LYS A 18 10.66 1.38 1.81
N GLN A 19 11.42 0.32 1.58
CA GLN A 19 12.60 0.34 0.70
C GLN A 19 12.20 0.63 -0.76
N CYS A 20 11.01 0.19 -1.18
CA CYS A 20 10.40 0.53 -2.49
C CYS A 20 9.76 1.92 -2.54
N GLY A 21 10.02 2.80 -1.56
CA GLY A 21 9.61 4.20 -1.60
C GLY A 21 8.25 4.53 -0.96
N PHE A 22 7.61 3.58 -0.26
CA PHE A 22 6.44 3.91 0.56
C PHE A 22 6.84 4.66 1.83
N VAL A 23 6.16 5.77 2.09
CA VAL A 23 6.20 6.47 3.37
C VAL A 23 4.97 6.06 4.17
N PHE A 24 5.17 5.53 5.38
CA PHE A 24 4.08 5.11 6.26
C PHE A 24 3.90 6.05 7.44
N LEU A 25 2.65 6.38 7.73
CA LEU A 25 2.22 7.18 8.88
C LEU A 25 1.16 6.41 9.68
N ARG A 26 1.10 6.66 10.99
CA ARG A 26 0.00 6.15 11.82
C ARG A 26 -1.20 7.08 11.71
N ALA A 27 -2.37 6.53 11.39
CA ALA A 27 -3.62 7.29 11.31
C ALA A 27 -4.22 7.63 12.68
N ALA A 28 -3.77 6.96 13.75
CA ALA A 28 -4.20 7.20 15.13
C ALA A 28 -3.06 6.94 16.13
N PRO A 29 -3.18 7.41 17.38
CA PRO A 29 -2.28 7.02 18.47
C PRO A 29 -2.50 5.55 18.88
N GLY A 30 -1.43 4.84 19.21
CA GLY A 30 -1.47 3.44 19.68
C GLY A 30 -0.55 2.51 18.90
N GLU A 31 -0.13 1.41 19.53
CA GLU A 31 0.77 0.41 18.93
C GLU A 31 0.12 -0.31 17.74
N ASP A 32 -1.18 -0.58 17.85
CA ASP A 32 -2.01 -1.24 16.83
C ASP A 32 -2.80 -0.26 15.95
N ALA A 33 -2.51 1.04 16.05
CA ALA A 33 -3.19 2.04 15.24
C ALA A 33 -2.97 1.80 13.74
N PRO A 34 -3.98 2.06 12.89
CA PRO A 34 -3.87 1.82 11.46
C PRO A 34 -2.67 2.54 10.85
N LEU A 35 -2.00 1.86 9.92
CA LEU A 35 -0.89 2.41 9.15
C LEU A 35 -1.37 2.79 7.76
N VAL A 36 -1.03 4.00 7.35
CA VAL A 36 -1.31 4.51 6.00
C VAL A 36 0.01 4.71 5.29
N GLY A 37 0.21 3.98 4.20
CA GLY A 37 1.37 4.09 3.31
C GLY A 37 1.04 4.90 2.08
N ASN A 38 1.94 5.77 1.63
CA ASN A 38 1.83 6.45 0.35
C ASN A 38 3.13 6.36 -0.44
N ARG A 39 3.03 6.18 -1.76
CA ARG A 39 4.16 6.26 -2.69
C ARG A 39 3.74 7.02 -3.94
N VAL A 40 4.65 7.83 -4.48
CA VAL A 40 4.49 8.47 -5.78
C VAL A 40 5.63 8.00 -6.69
N SER A 41 5.30 7.38 -7.82
CA SER A 41 6.28 6.83 -8.77
C SER A 41 5.72 6.79 -10.19
N GLY A 42 6.51 7.15 -11.21
CA GLY A 42 6.17 6.93 -12.62
C GLY A 42 4.81 7.48 -13.10
N GLY A 43 4.30 8.56 -12.48
CA GLY A 43 2.97 9.09 -12.78
C GLY A 43 1.82 8.36 -12.06
N TRP A 44 2.12 7.65 -10.98
CA TRP A 44 1.18 6.97 -10.11
C TRP A 44 1.27 7.46 -8.68
N VAL A 45 0.13 7.43 -7.99
CA VAL A 45 0.01 7.59 -6.54
C VAL A 45 -0.59 6.30 -5.99
N ASP A 46 0.20 5.61 -5.18
CA ASP A 46 -0.22 4.41 -4.47
C ASP A 46 -0.52 4.76 -3.01
N LEU A 47 -1.63 4.23 -2.50
CA LEU A 47 -2.05 4.33 -1.11
C LEU A 47 -2.27 2.93 -0.55
N ILE A 48 -1.78 2.68 0.66
CA ILE A 48 -2.00 1.47 1.42
C ILE A 48 -2.66 1.87 2.74
N HIS A 49 -3.67 1.12 3.18
CA HIS A 49 -4.25 1.20 4.51
C HIS A 49 -4.16 -0.17 5.17
N LEU A 50 -3.51 -0.24 6.33
CA LEU A 50 -3.34 -1.47 7.12
C LEU A 50 -3.99 -1.29 8.49
N GLU A 51 -5.05 -2.04 8.76
CA GLU A 51 -5.77 -2.04 10.03
C GLU A 51 -5.36 -3.27 10.88
N GLY A 52 -4.35 -3.08 11.72
CA GLY A 52 -3.91 -4.09 12.69
C GLY A 52 -3.44 -5.43 12.09
N PHE A 53 -2.88 -5.43 10.88
CA PHE A 53 -2.43 -6.64 10.14
C PHE A 53 -3.47 -7.76 9.97
N SER A 54 -4.74 -7.49 10.27
CA SER A 54 -5.77 -8.52 10.38
C SER A 54 -6.76 -8.46 9.22
N ARG A 55 -7.76 -7.58 9.30
CA ARG A 55 -8.85 -7.44 8.33
C ARG A 55 -9.02 -5.97 7.93
N ASP A 56 -9.76 -5.74 6.86
CA ASP A 56 -10.09 -4.41 6.32
C ASP A 56 -8.89 -3.58 5.84
N CYS A 57 -7.79 -4.27 5.50
CA CYS A 57 -6.68 -3.66 4.80
C CYS A 57 -7.04 -3.47 3.32
N PHE A 58 -6.56 -2.38 2.73
CA PHE A 58 -6.74 -2.15 1.30
C PHE A 58 -5.59 -1.36 0.70
N ALA A 59 -5.43 -1.44 -0.62
CA ALA A 59 -4.58 -0.52 -1.36
C ALA A 59 -5.25 -0.02 -2.63
N LEU A 60 -4.84 1.18 -3.04
CA LEU A 60 -5.34 1.90 -4.19
C LEU A 60 -4.15 2.38 -5.01
N ARG A 61 -4.19 2.17 -6.33
CA ARG A 61 -3.32 2.84 -7.29
C ARG A 61 -4.14 3.81 -8.13
N LYS A 62 -3.68 5.05 -8.19
CA LYS A 62 -4.29 6.12 -9.00
C LYS A 62 -3.26 6.75 -9.91
N ARG A 63 -3.66 7.23 -11.08
CA ARG A 63 -2.80 8.11 -11.88
C ARG A 63 -2.55 9.42 -11.14
N ALA A 64 -1.30 9.86 -11.13
CA ALA A 64 -0.92 11.21 -10.76
C ALA A 64 -1.28 12.15 -11.92
N SER A 65 -2.58 12.45 -12.12
CA SER A 65 -2.98 13.45 -13.10
C SER A 65 -2.71 14.87 -12.57
N SER A 66 -2.25 15.77 -13.44
CA SER A 66 -2.10 17.20 -13.12
C SER A 66 -3.43 17.96 -13.12
N LEU A 67 -4.55 17.30 -13.40
CA LEU A 67 -5.87 17.91 -13.52
C LEU A 67 -6.85 17.27 -12.54
N ASN A 68 -7.27 18.05 -11.54
CA ASN A 68 -8.40 17.73 -10.66
C ASN A 68 -9.69 17.79 -11.50
N ILE A 69 -10.04 16.71 -12.19
CA ILE A 69 -11.36 16.56 -12.80
C ILE A 69 -12.28 15.97 -11.72
N PRO A 70 -13.30 16.69 -11.25
CA PRO A 70 -14.25 16.15 -10.29
C PRO A 70 -15.15 15.14 -11.01
N GLY A 71 -15.11 13.87 -10.61
CA GLY A 71 -16.13 12.88 -10.97
C GLY A 71 -15.63 11.58 -11.59
N ASP A 72 -14.41 11.52 -12.14
CA ASP A 72 -13.88 10.25 -12.65
C ASP A 72 -13.07 9.53 -11.58
N SER A 73 -13.45 8.29 -11.31
CA SER A 73 -12.70 7.39 -10.44
C SER A 73 -11.34 7.08 -11.07
N LEU A 74 -10.35 7.92 -10.79
CA LEU A 74 -8.94 7.72 -11.15
C LEU A 74 -8.28 6.52 -10.45
N VAL A 75 -9.05 5.68 -9.73
CA VAL A 75 -8.59 4.40 -9.18
C VAL A 75 -8.50 3.41 -10.31
N GLU A 76 -7.29 3.13 -10.76
CA GLU A 76 -7.04 2.11 -11.79
C GLU A 76 -6.97 0.71 -11.19
N ARG A 77 -6.54 0.59 -9.92
CA ARG A 77 -6.48 -0.69 -9.23
C ARG A 77 -6.82 -0.53 -7.76
N ARG A 78 -7.63 -1.45 -7.25
CA ARG A 78 -7.95 -1.60 -5.84
C ARG A 78 -7.78 -3.06 -5.44
N VAL A 79 -7.20 -3.28 -4.27
CA VAL A 79 -7.14 -4.58 -3.60
C VAL A 79 -7.63 -4.41 -2.18
N ASP A 80 -8.43 -5.35 -1.72
CA ASP A 80 -8.95 -5.43 -0.35
C ASP A 80 -8.59 -6.83 0.19
N GLY A 81 -8.20 -6.95 1.46
CA GLY A 81 -7.83 -8.25 2.02
C GLY A 81 -7.09 -8.17 3.35
N SER A 82 -6.31 -9.21 3.65
CA SER A 82 -5.37 -9.17 4.76
C SER A 82 -4.20 -8.26 4.44
N ALA A 83 -3.43 -7.87 5.45
CA ALA A 83 -2.21 -7.09 5.22
C ALA A 83 -1.19 -7.81 4.34
N LEU A 84 -1.14 -9.15 4.39
CA LEU A 84 -0.28 -9.94 3.51
C LEU A 84 -0.74 -9.84 2.05
N ASP A 85 -2.03 -9.98 1.79
CA ASP A 85 -2.58 -9.90 0.44
C ASP A 85 -2.31 -8.52 -0.17
N VAL A 86 -2.59 -7.47 0.61
CA VAL A 86 -2.41 -6.08 0.19
C VAL A 86 -0.93 -5.76 -0.06
N LEU A 87 -0.03 -6.12 0.87
CA LEU A 87 1.40 -5.82 0.71
C LEU A 87 2.01 -6.60 -0.47
N ASN A 88 1.65 -7.87 -0.65
CA ASN A 88 2.14 -8.64 -1.79
C ASN A 88 1.68 -8.04 -3.13
N GLU A 89 0.39 -7.75 -3.26
CA GLU A 89 -0.18 -7.19 -4.49
C GLU A 89 0.48 -5.86 -4.85
N VAL A 90 0.62 -4.94 -3.89
CA VAL A 90 1.21 -3.62 -4.15
C VAL A 90 2.69 -3.68 -4.54
N LEU A 91 3.42 -4.68 -4.06
CA LEU A 91 4.81 -4.90 -4.45
C LEU A 91 4.94 -5.41 -5.89
N THR A 92 3.94 -6.10 -6.43
CA THR A 92 3.91 -6.47 -7.85
C THR A 92 3.70 -5.26 -8.77
N TRP A 93 3.13 -4.17 -8.24
CA TRP A 93 2.83 -2.99 -9.03
C TRP A 93 4.09 -2.20 -9.45
N GLU A 94 5.23 -2.43 -8.79
CA GLU A 94 6.52 -1.86 -9.18
C GLU A 94 7.16 -2.57 -10.37
N LEU A 95 6.96 -3.89 -10.46
CA LEU A 95 7.57 -4.72 -11.50
C LEU A 95 6.94 -4.52 -12.88
N GLY A 96 5.82 -3.80 -12.96
CA GLY A 96 5.10 -3.53 -14.21
C GLY A 96 5.45 -2.20 -14.90
N ALA A 97 6.32 -1.36 -14.32
CA ALA A 97 6.62 -0.03 -14.86
C ALA A 97 7.79 0.00 -15.87
N GLU A 98 8.52 -1.10 -16.02
CA GLU A 98 9.65 -1.20 -16.96
C GLU A 98 9.25 -2.02 -18.21
N SER A 99 8.38 -1.46 -19.04
CA SER A 99 8.16 -1.97 -20.40
C SER A 99 7.78 -0.84 -21.34
N THR A 100 8.73 0.06 -21.59
CA THR A 100 8.71 0.89 -22.81
C THR A 100 10.15 1.18 -23.20
N THR A 101 10.72 0.28 -24.01
CA THR A 101 11.90 0.55 -24.85
C THR A 101 11.41 0.90 -26.24
#